data_AF-A0AAN7IJJ6-F1
#
_entry.id   AF-A0AAN7IJJ6-F1
#
_cell.length_a   1.000
_cell.length_b   1.000
_cell.length_c   1.000
_cell.angle_alpha   90.00
_cell.angle_beta   90.00
_cell.angle_gamma   90.00
#
_symmetry.space_group_name_H-M   'P 1'
#
loop_
_entity.id
_entity.type
_entity.pdbx_description
1 polymer ?
#
loop_
_entity_poly.entity_id
_entity_poly.type
_entity_poly.pdbx_seq_one_letter_code
_entity_poly.pdbx_strand_id
1 'polypeptide(L)'
;MNGESLEQTIDYTTGGEKQSSALPHNCKGGFFADQFENLANFRAHYEYTGPEIWDQTGGSLDAFVAATGTGGTVAGVSRFLQVTRGVMYTREEAEGQRLKNLFDTITEGMGINRLTQNFMMAKLDGAFRGTDLEAVEMSRFLLKNDGLFLGSSLAMNCVRAVRVAQSIGPGHTIVTILCDSGMRHLRKFCNAEYLSQHGLTPKATGLEFLGIR
;
A
#
# COMPACT_ATOMS: atom_id res chain seq x y z
N MET A 1 -3.29 35.01 29.30
CA MET A 1 -2.82 36.20 28.57
C MET A 1 -1.35 35.95 28.27
N ASN A 2 -0.87 35.68 27.06
CA ASN A 2 -1.37 35.87 25.69
C ASN A 2 -0.82 34.67 24.86
N GLY A 3 -1.50 34.06 23.89
CA GLY A 3 -2.49 34.63 22.99
C GLY A 3 -1.97 34.80 21.57
N GLU A 4 -0.68 34.54 21.28
CA GLU A 4 -0.12 34.71 19.92
C GLU A 4 1.01 33.71 19.59
N SER A 5 1.07 33.36 18.31
CA SER A 5 2.03 32.49 17.57
C SER A 5 1.69 31.00 17.42
N LEU A 6 0.59 30.71 16.71
CA LEU A 6 0.43 29.44 15.97
C LEU A 6 0.03 29.69 14.49
N GLU A 7 0.28 30.90 13.97
CA GLU A 7 -0.16 31.33 12.64
C GLU A 7 0.88 31.17 11.52
N GLN A 8 1.96 30.41 11.70
CA GLN A 8 2.95 30.22 10.64
C GLN A 8 3.24 28.74 10.37
N THR A 9 2.38 28.04 9.61
CA THR A 9 2.90 26.97 8.73
C THR A 9 2.02 26.53 7.55
N ILE A 10 0.80 27.03 7.32
CA ILE A 10 0.00 26.52 6.19
C ILE A 10 -0.75 27.65 5.48
N ASP A 11 0.00 28.48 4.73
CA ASP A 11 -0.58 29.29 3.66
C ASP A 11 -0.92 28.38 2.48
N TYR A 12 -2.21 28.14 2.25
CA TYR A 12 -2.72 27.56 1.01
C TYR A 12 -3.57 28.62 0.30
N THR A 13 -3.00 29.26 -0.72
CA THR A 13 -3.73 30.07 -1.69
C THR A 13 -4.61 29.16 -2.56
N THR A 14 -5.92 29.36 -2.48
CA THR A 14 -6.94 28.63 -3.23
C THR A 14 -7.04 29.12 -4.67
N GLY A 15 -6.53 28.33 -5.61
CA GLY A 15 -6.86 28.41 -7.04
C GLY A 15 -7.22 27.02 -7.56
N GLY A 16 -8.51 26.77 -7.76
CA GLY A 16 -9.04 25.52 -8.32
C GLY A 16 -10.17 24.93 -7.48
N GLU A 17 -11.36 24.85 -8.06
CA GLU A 17 -12.59 24.31 -7.47
C GLU A 17 -12.38 22.86 -6.98
N LYS A 18 -12.19 22.67 -5.67
CA LYS A 18 -12.25 21.35 -5.03
C LYS A 18 -13.69 21.11 -4.57
N GLN A 19 -14.28 20.01 -5.04
CA GLN A 19 -15.53 19.48 -4.54
C GLN A 19 -15.36 19.08 -3.08
N SER A 20 -15.64 20.02 -2.18
CA SER A 20 -15.63 19.86 -0.74
C SER A 20 -16.61 18.73 -0.37
N SER A 21 -16.11 17.59 0.11
CA SER A 21 -16.94 16.67 0.90
C SER A 21 -17.20 17.32 2.26
N ALA A 22 -18.09 18.31 2.26
CA ALA A 22 -18.43 19.11 3.41
C ALA A 22 -19.01 18.19 4.48
N LEU A 23 -18.38 18.18 5.65
CA LEU A 23 -19.12 17.89 6.88
C LEU A 23 -20.37 18.79 6.86
N PRO A 24 -21.56 18.28 7.22
CA PRO A 24 -22.77 19.09 7.19
C PRO A 24 -22.50 20.40 7.93
N HIS A 25 -22.92 21.53 7.36
CA HIS A 25 -22.60 22.89 7.82
C HIS A 25 -22.92 23.19 9.30
N ASN A 26 -23.54 22.24 10.01
CA ASN A 26 -23.93 22.31 11.42
C ASN A 26 -23.01 21.49 12.37
N CYS A 27 -21.98 20.79 11.87
CA CYS A 27 -21.00 20.12 12.74
C CYS A 27 -19.96 21.13 13.23
N LYS A 28 -20.18 21.70 14.42
CA LYS A 28 -19.14 22.49 15.11
C LYS A 28 -18.03 21.56 15.62
N GLY A 29 -16.80 21.77 15.15
CA GLY A 29 -15.60 21.09 15.66
C GLY A 29 -15.13 19.83 14.88
N GLY A 30 -15.72 19.52 13.72
CA GLY A 30 -15.22 18.44 12.86
C GLY A 30 -14.16 18.92 11.87
N PHE A 31 -13.12 18.10 11.64
CA PHE A 31 -12.08 18.35 10.64
C PHE A 31 -11.97 17.14 9.69
N PHE A 32 -12.00 17.39 8.38
CA PHE A 32 -11.77 16.36 7.37
C PHE A 32 -10.27 16.30 7.04
N ALA A 33 -9.60 15.25 7.51
CA ALA A 33 -8.14 15.14 7.40
C ALA A 33 -7.61 14.87 5.98
N ASP A 34 -8.49 14.44 5.07
CA ASP A 34 -8.22 14.16 3.65
C ASP A 34 -6.91 13.37 3.41
N GLN A 35 -6.88 12.10 3.80
CA GLN A 35 -5.68 11.26 3.66
C GLN A 35 -5.16 11.11 2.21
N PHE A 36 -5.97 11.45 1.21
CA PHE A 36 -5.59 11.37 -0.20
C PHE A 36 -4.85 12.62 -0.64
N GLU A 37 -5.37 13.80 -0.29
CA GLU A 37 -4.79 15.07 -0.75
C GLU A 37 -3.86 15.74 0.29
N ASN A 38 -3.95 15.36 1.56
CA ASN A 38 -3.10 15.92 2.60
C ASN A 38 -1.69 15.33 2.56
N LEU A 39 -0.70 16.17 2.24
CA LEU A 39 0.72 15.79 2.15
C LEU A 39 1.34 15.42 3.51
N ALA A 40 0.66 15.65 4.63
CA ALA A 40 1.09 15.12 5.92
C ALA A 40 1.24 13.59 5.90
N ASN A 41 0.43 12.89 5.10
CA ASN A 41 0.54 11.44 4.88
C ASN A 41 1.89 11.07 4.22
N PHE A 42 2.22 11.69 3.09
CA PHE A 42 3.54 11.55 2.46
C PHE A 42 4.70 11.91 3.41
N ARG A 43 4.60 13.06 4.09
CA ARG A 43 5.66 13.56 4.98
C ARG A 43 5.96 12.62 6.13
N ALA A 44 4.94 12.02 6.75
CA ALA A 44 5.13 11.04 7.81
C ALA A 44 6.05 9.89 7.39
N HIS A 45 5.92 9.42 6.14
CA HIS A 45 6.75 8.33 5.64
C HIS A 45 8.11 8.79 5.13
N TYR A 46 8.24 10.04 4.69
CA TYR A 46 9.53 10.63 4.30
C TYR A 46 10.40 10.96 5.52
N GLU A 47 9.80 11.50 6.58
CA GLU A 47 10.50 11.99 7.77
C GLU A 47 10.78 10.90 8.81
N TYR A 48 10.03 9.80 8.80
CA TYR A 48 10.15 8.75 9.81
C TYR A 48 10.37 7.36 9.20
N THR A 49 9.40 6.83 8.45
CA THR A 49 9.48 5.45 7.92
C THR A 49 10.70 5.24 7.00
N GLY A 50 11.02 6.20 6.14
CA GLY A 50 12.21 6.15 5.28
C GLY A 50 13.52 6.07 6.07
N PRO A 51 13.79 7.02 6.98
CA PRO A 51 14.96 6.97 7.88
C PRO A 51 15.06 5.68 8.69
N GLU A 52 13.96 5.21 9.27
CA GLU A 52 13.95 3.97 10.06
C GLU A 52 14.40 2.77 9.22
N ILE A 53 13.90 2.65 7.97
CA ILE A 53 14.33 1.60 7.04
C ILE A 53 15.82 1.73 6.73
N TRP A 54 16.31 2.94 6.48
CA TRP A 54 17.71 3.18 6.13
C TRP A 54 18.65 2.80 7.28
N ASP A 55 18.31 3.21 8.50
CA ASP A 55 19.10 2.91 9.69
C ASP A 55 19.10 1.40 9.99
N GLN A 56 17.93 0.74 9.91
CA GLN A 56 17.79 -0.70 10.16
C GLN A 56 18.49 -1.56 9.10
N THR A 57 18.66 -1.05 7.89
CA THR A 57 19.40 -1.74 6.80
C THR A 57 20.87 -1.38 6.77
N GLY A 58 21.35 -0.52 7.68
CA GLY A 58 22.74 -0.03 7.69
C GLY A 58 23.11 0.72 6.40
N GLY A 59 22.13 1.35 5.76
CA GLY A 59 22.28 2.02 4.47
C GLY A 59 22.42 1.10 3.26
N SER A 60 22.18 -0.20 3.41
CA SER A 60 22.24 -1.18 2.32
C SER A 60 20.83 -1.63 1.92
N LEU A 61 20.26 -0.97 0.91
CA LEU A 61 18.94 -1.30 0.38
C LEU A 61 18.92 -1.23 -1.16
N ASP A 62 18.46 -2.31 -1.79
CA ASP A 62 18.40 -2.44 -3.25
C ASP A 62 17.00 -2.30 -3.82
N ALA A 63 15.98 -2.62 -3.02
CA ALA A 63 14.60 -2.46 -3.42
C ALA A 63 13.67 -2.20 -2.24
N PHE A 64 12.78 -1.23 -2.43
CA PHE A 64 11.59 -1.08 -1.62
C PHE A 64 10.35 -1.46 -2.43
N VAL A 65 9.54 -2.38 -1.89
CA VAL A 65 8.31 -2.89 -2.49
C VAL A 65 7.13 -2.52 -1.60
N ALA A 66 6.16 -1.81 -2.16
CA ALA A 66 4.89 -1.58 -1.49
C ALA A 66 3.76 -1.45 -2.50
N ALA A 67 2.61 -1.99 -2.16
CA ALA A 67 1.36 -1.64 -2.80
C ALA A 67 0.88 -0.27 -2.32
N THR A 68 0.00 0.34 -3.12
CA THR A 68 -0.43 1.71 -2.91
C THR A 68 -1.94 1.79 -2.83
N GLY A 69 -2.43 2.54 -1.85
CA GLY A 69 -3.80 3.06 -1.79
C GLY A 69 -3.76 4.59 -1.96
N THR A 70 -3.62 5.31 -0.83
CA THR A 70 -3.48 6.79 -0.84
C THR A 70 -2.18 7.27 -1.49
N GLY A 71 -1.15 6.43 -1.58
CA GLY A 71 0.16 6.79 -2.12
C GLY A 71 1.17 7.32 -1.10
N GLY A 72 0.76 7.67 0.12
CA GLY A 72 1.65 8.32 1.10
C GLY A 72 2.87 7.49 1.47
N THR A 73 2.68 6.20 1.77
CA THR A 73 3.77 5.29 2.16
C THR A 73 4.79 5.11 1.05
N VAL A 74 4.34 4.71 -0.14
CA VAL A 74 5.23 4.49 -1.27
C VAL A 74 5.93 5.79 -1.65
N ALA A 75 5.21 6.91 -1.64
CA ALA A 75 5.79 8.19 -2.00
C ALA A 75 6.85 8.65 -0.99
N GLY A 76 6.53 8.66 0.32
CA GLY A 76 7.44 9.15 1.34
C GLY A 76 8.71 8.33 1.42
N VAL A 77 8.57 7.01 1.49
CA VAL A 77 9.70 6.08 1.54
C VAL A 77 10.54 6.17 0.27
N SER A 78 9.91 6.22 -0.92
CA SER A 78 10.62 6.33 -2.20
C SER A 78 11.48 7.59 -2.32
N ARG A 79 10.97 8.70 -1.79
CA ARG A 79 11.64 9.99 -1.87
C ARG A 79 12.80 10.07 -0.90
N PHE A 80 12.69 9.43 0.26
CA PHE A 80 13.80 9.39 1.21
C PHE A 80 14.92 8.48 0.69
N LEU A 81 14.59 7.23 0.37
CA LEU A 81 15.58 6.21 0.02
C LEU A 81 16.14 6.35 -1.40
N GLN A 82 15.46 7.11 -2.27
CA GLN A 82 15.79 7.26 -3.69
C GLN A 82 15.80 5.95 -4.50
N VAL A 83 15.27 4.86 -3.93
CA VAL A 83 15.25 3.50 -4.46
C VAL A 83 13.84 2.92 -4.35
N THR A 84 13.27 2.42 -5.46
CA THR A 84 11.90 1.84 -5.46
C THR A 84 11.64 0.85 -6.58
N ARG A 85 11.63 -0.44 -6.28
CA ARG A 85 11.27 -1.46 -7.29
C ARG A 85 9.94 -2.08 -6.93
N GLY A 86 8.97 -1.94 -7.82
CA GLY A 86 7.70 -2.65 -7.72
C GLY A 86 6.66 -1.96 -6.86
N VAL A 87 5.82 -1.14 -7.51
CA VAL A 87 4.53 -0.61 -6.99
C VAL A 87 3.33 -1.26 -7.66
N MET A 88 2.31 -1.66 -6.90
CA MET A 88 1.18 -2.38 -7.49
C MET A 88 0.25 -1.37 -8.14
N TYR A 89 0.09 -1.46 -9.45
CA TYR A 89 -0.85 -0.66 -10.24
C TYR A 89 -1.69 -1.63 -11.06
N THR A 90 -3.01 -1.46 -11.01
CA THR A 90 -3.95 -2.25 -11.81
C THR A 90 -4.62 -1.31 -12.81
N ARG A 91 -4.59 -1.66 -14.10
CA ARG A 91 -5.10 -0.80 -15.19
C ARG A 91 -6.62 -0.76 -15.20
N GLU A 92 -7.21 -1.80 -14.64
CA GLU A 92 -8.60 -1.99 -14.30
C GLU A 92 -9.15 -0.89 -13.37
N GLU A 93 -8.30 -0.24 -12.58
CA GLU A 93 -8.65 0.89 -11.72
C GLU A 93 -8.25 2.25 -12.31
N ALA A 94 -7.75 2.30 -13.55
CA ALA A 94 -7.38 3.56 -14.18
C ALA A 94 -8.61 4.45 -14.45
N GLU A 95 -8.45 5.76 -14.24
CA GLU A 95 -9.49 6.76 -14.44
C GLU A 95 -10.07 6.71 -15.87
N GLY A 96 -11.40 6.63 -15.97
CA GLY A 96 -12.14 6.71 -17.25
C GLY A 96 -12.75 5.40 -17.79
N GLN A 97 -12.48 4.23 -17.18
CA GLN A 97 -13.04 2.94 -17.65
C GLN A 97 -13.89 2.19 -16.61
N ARG A 98 -14.68 2.88 -15.78
CA ARG A 98 -15.58 2.19 -14.85
C ARG A 98 -17.04 2.20 -15.29
N LEU A 99 -17.50 1.07 -15.82
CA LEU A 99 -18.88 0.62 -15.66
C LEU A 99 -19.13 0.35 -14.18
N LYS A 100 -20.30 0.73 -13.67
CA LYS A 100 -20.65 0.89 -12.24
C LYS A 100 -20.20 -0.23 -11.28
N ASN A 101 -20.04 -1.48 -11.70
CA ASN A 101 -19.62 -2.61 -10.85
C ASN A 101 -18.76 -3.58 -11.68
N LEU A 102 -17.48 -3.87 -11.35
CA LEU A 102 -16.75 -5.05 -11.88
C LEU A 102 -15.32 -5.34 -11.36
N PHE A 103 -14.92 -4.95 -10.14
CA PHE A 103 -13.72 -5.54 -9.51
C PHE A 103 -14.05 -6.07 -8.12
N ASP A 104 -14.45 -7.34 -8.09
CA ASP A 104 -14.67 -8.12 -6.88
C ASP A 104 -13.33 -8.72 -6.45
N THR A 105 -12.37 -7.85 -6.10
CA THR A 105 -11.10 -8.30 -5.49
C THR A 105 -11.31 -8.45 -3.99
N ILE A 106 -10.80 -9.55 -3.44
CA ILE A 106 -10.82 -9.79 -1.99
C ILE A 106 -9.68 -9.06 -1.26
N THR A 107 -8.82 -8.40 -2.04
CA THR A 107 -7.65 -7.68 -1.55
C THR A 107 -8.04 -6.27 -1.17
N GLU A 108 -7.85 -5.91 0.10
CA GLU A 108 -8.34 -4.65 0.68
C GLU A 108 -7.18 -3.70 1.00
N GLY A 109 -7.43 -2.39 0.92
CA GLY A 109 -6.45 -1.36 1.29
C GLY A 109 -5.39 -1.05 0.22
N MET A 110 -5.56 -1.55 -0.99
CA MET A 110 -4.71 -1.27 -2.15
C MET A 110 -5.57 -0.92 -3.35
N GLY A 111 -4.96 -0.27 -4.34
CA GLY A 111 -5.66 0.21 -5.52
C GLY A 111 -5.84 1.71 -5.50
N ILE A 112 -5.43 2.37 -6.58
CA ILE A 112 -5.52 3.82 -6.70
C ILE A 112 -6.31 4.16 -7.96
N ASN A 113 -7.55 4.59 -7.75
CA ASN A 113 -8.50 4.88 -8.84
C ASN A 113 -8.31 6.26 -9.48
N ARG A 114 -7.47 7.11 -8.86
CA ARG A 114 -7.16 8.48 -9.29
C ARG A 114 -5.79 8.88 -8.78
N LEU A 115 -5.03 9.68 -9.52
CA LEU A 115 -3.77 10.19 -9.01
C LEU A 115 -4.03 11.14 -7.82
N THR A 116 -3.55 10.76 -6.64
CA THR A 116 -3.65 11.55 -5.42
C THR A 116 -2.45 12.49 -5.29
N GLN A 117 -2.59 13.61 -4.57
CA GLN A 117 -1.42 14.48 -4.30
C GLN A 117 -0.26 13.73 -3.64
N ASN A 118 -0.55 12.80 -2.74
CA ASN A 118 0.46 11.95 -2.13
C ASN A 118 1.17 11.05 -3.16
N PHE A 119 0.42 10.36 -4.02
CA PHE A 119 1.00 9.44 -5.00
C PHE A 119 1.84 10.16 -6.07
N MET A 120 1.46 11.39 -6.46
CA MET A 120 2.24 12.20 -7.39
C MET A 120 3.65 12.52 -6.87
N MET A 121 3.87 12.45 -5.56
CA MET A 121 5.19 12.62 -4.97
C MET A 121 6.07 11.37 -5.11
N ALA A 122 5.53 10.23 -5.52
CA ALA A 122 6.29 8.99 -5.55
C ALA A 122 7.35 8.97 -6.67
N LYS A 123 8.52 8.38 -6.37
CA LYS A 123 9.51 7.97 -7.36
C LYS A 123 9.35 6.45 -7.53
N LEU A 124 9.08 5.96 -8.73
CA LEU A 124 8.78 4.54 -8.96
C LEU A 124 9.64 4.00 -10.12
N ASP A 125 10.33 2.87 -9.91
CA ASP A 125 11.14 2.23 -10.94
C ASP A 125 10.40 1.09 -11.67
N GLY A 126 9.23 0.69 -11.18
CA GLY A 126 8.43 -0.33 -11.86
C GLY A 126 7.15 -0.73 -11.12
N ALA A 127 6.33 -1.54 -11.79
CA ALA A 127 5.08 -2.05 -11.25
C ALA A 127 4.91 -3.56 -11.47
N PHE A 128 4.23 -4.23 -10.54
CA PHE A 128 3.89 -5.65 -10.67
C PHE A 128 2.41 -5.83 -10.44
N ARG A 129 1.79 -6.66 -11.28
CA ARG A 129 0.42 -7.14 -11.11
C ARG A 129 0.47 -8.51 -10.43
N GLY A 130 -0.40 -8.72 -9.45
CA GLY A 130 -0.60 -10.01 -8.81
C GLY A 130 -2.09 -10.37 -8.81
N THR A 131 -2.38 -11.64 -8.54
CA THR A 131 -3.75 -12.16 -8.47
C THR A 131 -4.19 -12.36 -7.02
N ASP A 132 -5.50 -12.36 -6.77
CA ASP A 132 -6.05 -12.65 -5.45
C ASP A 132 -5.62 -14.02 -4.93
N LEU A 133 -5.53 -15.02 -5.82
CA LEU A 133 -5.06 -16.35 -5.45
C LEU A 133 -3.61 -16.30 -4.96
N GLU A 134 -2.73 -15.55 -5.63
CA GLU A 134 -1.34 -15.39 -5.17
C GLU A 134 -1.25 -14.73 -3.79
N ALA A 135 -2.11 -13.75 -3.49
CA ALA A 135 -2.18 -13.17 -2.15
C ALA A 135 -2.63 -14.21 -1.12
N VAL A 136 -3.66 -15.01 -1.42
CA VAL A 136 -4.15 -16.06 -0.53
C VAL A 136 -3.09 -17.11 -0.28
N GLU A 137 -2.44 -17.63 -1.32
CA GLU A 137 -1.38 -18.64 -1.23
C GLU A 137 -0.22 -18.12 -0.39
N MET A 138 0.23 -16.89 -0.65
CA MET A 138 1.30 -16.25 0.13
C MET A 138 0.91 -16.06 1.60
N SER A 139 -0.32 -15.65 1.89
CA SER A 139 -0.81 -15.52 3.27
C SER A 139 -0.77 -16.87 4.01
N ARG A 140 -1.16 -17.97 3.36
CA ARG A 140 -1.11 -19.31 3.96
C ARG A 140 0.33 -19.79 4.13
N PHE A 141 1.19 -19.52 3.16
CA PHE A 141 2.61 -19.82 3.25
C PHE A 141 3.26 -19.12 4.45
N LEU A 142 3.09 -17.80 4.59
CA LEU A 142 3.70 -17.01 5.67
C LEU A 142 3.14 -17.38 7.04
N LEU A 143 1.84 -17.65 7.14
CA LEU A 143 1.24 -18.10 8.40
C LEU A 143 1.82 -19.45 8.86
N LYS A 144 2.01 -20.38 7.93
CA LYS A 144 2.49 -21.73 8.23
C LYS A 144 3.99 -21.77 8.52
N ASN A 145 4.80 -21.03 7.77
CA ASN A 145 6.26 -21.11 7.85
C ASN A 145 6.87 -20.08 8.79
N ASP A 146 6.30 -18.86 8.84
CA ASP A 146 6.88 -17.74 9.58
C ASP A 146 6.02 -17.31 10.79
N GLY A 147 4.82 -17.89 10.94
CA GLY A 147 3.88 -17.52 12.00
C GLY A 147 3.23 -16.15 11.80
N LEU A 148 3.33 -15.58 10.60
CA LEU A 148 2.83 -14.24 10.29
C LEU A 148 1.36 -14.26 9.87
N PHE A 149 0.47 -13.77 10.73
CA PHE A 149 -0.96 -13.65 10.44
C PHE A 149 -1.31 -12.31 9.79
N LEU A 150 -1.20 -12.26 8.46
CA LEU A 150 -1.24 -11.04 7.67
C LEU A 150 -2.55 -10.83 6.90
N GLY A 151 -2.86 -9.57 6.61
CA GLY A 151 -3.90 -9.16 5.69
C GLY A 151 -3.56 -9.38 4.21
N SER A 152 -4.55 -9.17 3.36
CA SER A 152 -4.46 -9.41 1.91
C SER A 152 -3.42 -8.55 1.21
N SER A 153 -3.33 -7.28 1.57
CA SER A 153 -2.40 -6.32 0.99
C SER A 153 -0.93 -6.64 1.30
N LEU A 154 -0.66 -7.10 2.51
CA LEU A 154 0.67 -7.50 2.97
C LEU A 154 1.14 -8.78 2.29
N ALA A 155 0.24 -9.76 2.13
CA ALA A 155 0.56 -10.97 1.41
C ALA A 155 0.96 -10.66 -0.04
N MET A 156 0.27 -9.72 -0.67
CA MET A 156 0.62 -9.25 -2.01
C MET A 156 1.95 -8.49 -2.05
N ASN A 157 2.28 -7.70 -1.02
CA ASN A 157 3.60 -7.10 -0.86
C ASN A 157 4.71 -8.17 -0.84
N CYS A 158 4.52 -9.25 -0.09
CA CYS A 158 5.46 -10.37 -0.03
C CYS A 158 5.60 -11.11 -1.37
N VAL A 159 4.49 -11.36 -2.10
CA VAL A 159 4.55 -11.91 -3.47
C VAL A 159 5.49 -11.09 -4.36
N ARG A 160 5.40 -9.76 -4.25
CA ARG A 160 6.17 -8.83 -5.07
C ARG A 160 7.62 -8.77 -4.61
N ALA A 161 7.87 -8.83 -3.30
CA ALA A 161 9.22 -8.95 -2.77
C ALA A 161 9.93 -10.21 -3.31
N VAL A 162 9.24 -11.35 -3.35
CA VAL A 162 9.78 -12.58 -3.94
C VAL A 162 10.09 -12.42 -5.42
N ARG A 163 9.20 -11.81 -6.21
CA ARG A 163 9.46 -11.55 -7.65
C ARG A 163 10.61 -10.58 -7.89
N VAL A 164 10.74 -9.55 -7.05
CA VAL A 164 11.89 -8.64 -7.10
C VAL A 164 13.17 -9.40 -6.77
N ALA A 165 13.16 -10.26 -5.74
CA ALA A 165 14.30 -11.11 -5.38
C ALA A 165 14.73 -12.01 -6.54
N GLN A 166 13.78 -12.65 -7.22
CA GLN A 166 14.05 -13.45 -8.42
C GLN A 166 14.68 -12.61 -9.55
N SER A 167 14.28 -11.34 -9.69
CA SER A 167 14.78 -10.46 -10.75
C SER A 167 16.17 -9.89 -10.47
N ILE A 168 16.49 -9.55 -9.23
CA ILE A 168 17.77 -8.90 -8.89
C ILE A 168 18.84 -9.90 -8.46
N GLY A 169 18.45 -11.11 -8.04
CA GLY A 169 19.37 -12.17 -7.66
C GLY A 169 19.90 -12.07 -6.22
N PRO A 170 20.71 -13.04 -5.78
CA PRO A 170 21.18 -13.14 -4.41
C PRO A 170 22.10 -11.97 -4.02
N GLY A 171 22.20 -11.71 -2.71
CA GLY A 171 23.09 -10.69 -2.15
C GLY A 171 22.48 -9.28 -2.03
N HIS A 172 21.23 -9.10 -2.49
CA HIS A 172 20.52 -7.84 -2.40
C HIS A 172 19.56 -7.80 -1.20
N THR A 173 19.36 -6.62 -0.64
CA THR A 173 18.42 -6.34 0.46
C THR A 173 17.13 -5.74 -0.09
N ILE A 174 16.00 -6.37 0.23
CA ILE A 174 14.67 -5.93 -0.18
C ILE A 174 13.83 -5.67 1.07
N VAL A 175 13.18 -4.52 1.13
CA VAL A 175 12.27 -4.16 2.21
C VAL A 175 10.84 -4.01 1.67
N THR A 176 9.88 -4.49 2.47
CA THR A 176 8.46 -4.25 2.27
C THR A 176 7.78 -3.92 3.59
N ILE A 177 6.52 -3.47 3.54
CA ILE A 177 5.76 -3.03 4.71
C ILE A 177 4.61 -3.98 4.99
N LEU A 178 4.50 -4.31 6.28
CA LEU A 178 3.41 -5.07 6.87
C LEU A 178 2.49 -4.12 7.65
N CYS A 179 1.47 -3.57 7.00
CA CYS A 179 0.68 -2.43 7.51
C CYS A 179 -0.55 -2.77 8.38
N ASP A 180 -1.00 -4.02 8.42
CA ASP A 180 -2.11 -4.47 9.28
C ASP A 180 -2.02 -5.96 9.65
N SER A 181 -2.98 -6.44 10.45
CA SER A 181 -3.09 -7.84 10.84
C SER A 181 -4.22 -8.55 10.10
N GLY A 182 -4.08 -9.88 9.95
CA GLY A 182 -5.12 -10.74 9.37
C GLY A 182 -6.48 -10.67 10.11
N MET A 183 -6.50 -10.14 11.34
CA MET A 183 -7.74 -9.95 12.11
C MET A 183 -8.78 -9.09 11.38
N ARG A 184 -8.34 -8.11 10.59
CA ARG A 184 -9.26 -7.25 9.83
C ARG A 184 -9.93 -7.99 8.68
N HIS A 185 -9.37 -9.11 8.25
CA HIS A 185 -9.76 -9.82 7.02
C HIS A 185 -10.46 -11.16 7.28
N LEU A 186 -10.92 -11.39 8.52
CA LEU A 186 -11.50 -12.67 8.97
C LEU A 186 -12.72 -13.14 8.17
N ARG A 187 -13.55 -12.21 7.69
CA ARG A 187 -14.82 -12.55 7.03
C ARG A 187 -14.67 -12.99 5.58
N LYS A 188 -13.60 -12.55 4.91
CA LYS A 188 -13.36 -12.78 3.48
C LYS A 188 -12.03 -13.50 3.26
N PHE A 189 -10.92 -12.78 3.31
CA PHE A 189 -9.58 -13.28 2.98
C PHE A 189 -9.11 -14.47 3.84
N CYS A 190 -9.53 -14.54 5.11
CA CYS A 190 -9.19 -15.66 6.00
C CYS A 190 -10.28 -16.75 6.03
N ASN A 191 -11.44 -16.53 5.42
CA ASN A 191 -12.57 -17.44 5.50
C ASN A 191 -12.50 -18.50 4.39
N ALA A 192 -12.30 -19.76 4.75
CA ALA A 192 -12.16 -20.86 3.80
C ALA A 192 -13.42 -21.08 2.94
N GLU A 193 -14.62 -20.91 3.52
CA GLU A 193 -15.89 -21.04 2.78
C GLU A 193 -16.03 -19.92 1.75
N TYR A 194 -15.74 -18.67 2.15
CA TYR A 194 -15.74 -17.53 1.24
C TYR A 194 -14.76 -17.75 0.09
N LEU A 195 -13.52 -18.15 0.39
CA LEU A 195 -12.51 -18.42 -0.63
C LEU A 195 -12.97 -19.51 -1.60
N SER A 196 -13.56 -20.60 -1.09
CA SER A 196 -14.07 -21.67 -1.94
C SER A 196 -15.20 -21.22 -2.86
N GLN A 197 -16.13 -20.39 -2.38
CA GLN A 197 -17.23 -19.84 -3.19
C GLN A 197 -16.74 -18.94 -4.33
N HIS A 198 -15.57 -18.32 -4.17
CA HIS A 198 -14.97 -17.42 -5.16
C HIS A 198 -13.85 -18.07 -5.99
N GLY A 199 -13.65 -19.39 -5.86
CA GLY A 199 -12.61 -20.11 -6.62
C GLY A 199 -11.18 -19.81 -6.18
N LEU A 200 -10.99 -19.31 -4.95
CA LEU A 200 -9.70 -18.88 -4.38
C LEU A 200 -9.18 -19.85 -3.31
N THR A 201 -9.56 -21.12 -3.38
CA THR A 201 -9.08 -22.14 -2.45
C THR A 201 -7.57 -22.34 -2.63
N PRO A 202 -6.76 -22.11 -1.58
CA PRO A 202 -5.32 -22.31 -1.65
C PRO A 202 -4.99 -23.80 -1.81
N LYS A 203 -4.03 -24.10 -2.67
CA LYS A 203 -3.57 -25.45 -3.01
C LYS A 203 -2.06 -25.60 -2.87
N ALA A 204 -1.32 -24.50 -2.86
CA ALA A 204 0.14 -24.55 -2.77
C ALA A 204 0.60 -25.02 -1.39
N THR A 205 1.71 -25.75 -1.39
CA THR A 205 2.39 -26.24 -0.18
C THR A 205 3.66 -25.45 0.11
N GLY A 206 4.24 -24.82 -0.90
CA GLY A 206 5.39 -23.92 -0.84
C GLY A 206 5.20 -22.69 -1.75
N LEU A 207 6.26 -22.27 -2.42
CA LEU A 207 6.26 -21.10 -3.33
C LEU A 207 6.08 -21.46 -4.81
N GLU A 208 5.59 -22.67 -5.12
CA GLU A 208 5.37 -23.14 -6.50
C GLU A 208 4.38 -22.30 -7.28
N PHE A 209 3.45 -21.62 -6.58
CA PHE A 209 2.52 -20.66 -7.19
C PHE A 209 3.22 -19.42 -7.76
N LEU A 210 4.50 -19.19 -7.40
CA LEU A 210 5.38 -18.16 -7.97
C LEU A 210 6.42 -18.74 -8.95
N GLY A 211 6.26 -20.01 -9.36
CA GLY A 211 7.18 -20.70 -10.27
C GLY A 211 8.52 -21.08 -9.63
N ILE A 212 8.62 -21.03 -8.29
CA ILE A 212 9.80 -21.47 -7.54
C ILE A 212 9.68 -22.98 -7.31
N ARG A 213 10.72 -23.73 -7.66
CA ARG A 213 10.80 -25.19 -7.47
C ARG A 213 11.60 -25.53 -6.22
#